data_AF-A0A7Y7CMR9-F1
#
_entry.id   AF-A0A7Y7CMR9-F1
#
_cell.length_a   1.000
_cell.length_b   1.000
_cell.length_c   1.000
_cell.angle_alpha   90.00
_cell.angle_beta   90.00
_cell.angle_gamma   90.00
#
_symmetry.space_group_name_H-M   'P 1'
#
loop_
_entity.id
_entity.type
_entity.pdbx_description
1 polymer ?
#
loop_
_entity_poly.entity_id
_entity_poly.type
_entity_poly.pdbx_seq_one_letter_code
_entity_poly.pdbx_strand_id
1 'polypeptide(L)'
;HFPHREAPGKRWVYHTSDTYLLGVAMNAYLSEQTGEPSDYYRDLLVSIWRDMGLSPTLDDIRRTVPDGTPFSGYGLVLHARDIALLGHLLASGDARFSAYFDADMLNAAMQRNAADRGLDAGGETLRYRHGFWGWNARSVLGCKTDTWLPFFSGYGGISVVLLPGGTVYYYFSDGGVHAFANAVKAIAKASPVCGGMS
;
A
#
# COMPACT_ATOMS: atom_id res chain seq x y z
N HIS A 1 -28.66 8.56 1.32
CA HIS A 1 -27.89 8.94 2.52
C HIS A 1 -27.34 7.66 3.15
N PHE A 2 -26.01 7.52 3.28
CA PHE A 2 -25.36 6.35 3.89
C PHE A 2 -24.79 6.76 5.25
N PRO A 3 -25.58 6.70 6.35
CA PRO A 3 -25.13 7.19 7.65
C PRO A 3 -24.00 6.31 8.21
N HIS A 4 -23.03 6.94 8.89
CA HIS A 4 -22.01 6.22 9.64
C HIS A 4 -22.66 5.34 10.71
N ARG A 5 -22.23 4.08 10.79
CA ARG A 5 -22.74 3.12 11.78
C ARG A 5 -22.01 3.19 13.12
N GLU A 6 -20.78 3.69 13.13
CA GLU A 6 -19.90 3.76 14.29
C GLU A 6 -18.95 4.96 14.17
N ALA A 7 -18.38 5.41 15.28
CA ALA A 7 -17.41 6.51 15.29
C ALA A 7 -16.12 6.13 14.52
N PRO A 8 -15.48 7.09 13.82
CA PRO A 8 -14.21 6.87 13.13
C PRO A 8 -13.13 6.29 14.04
N GLY A 9 -12.29 5.41 13.48
CA GLY A 9 -11.15 4.81 14.18
C GLY A 9 -11.50 3.65 15.14
N LYS A 10 -12.77 3.25 15.26
CA LYS A 10 -13.17 2.12 16.12
C LYS A 10 -13.17 0.77 15.41
N ARG A 11 -13.54 0.76 14.13
CA ARG A 11 -13.63 -0.45 13.32
C ARG A 11 -13.08 -0.21 11.93
N TRP A 12 -12.31 -1.18 11.46
CA TRP A 12 -11.88 -1.20 10.07
C TRP A 12 -12.96 -1.84 9.19
N VAL A 13 -13.30 -1.15 8.11
CA VAL A 13 -14.17 -1.65 7.04
C VAL A 13 -13.54 -1.21 5.73
N TYR A 14 -13.35 -2.13 4.79
CA TYR A 14 -12.72 -1.80 3.52
C TYR A 14 -13.70 -1.09 2.58
N HIS A 15 -13.45 0.19 2.32
CA HIS A 15 -14.24 1.01 1.40
C HIS A 15 -13.33 1.78 0.44
N THR A 16 -13.26 1.35 -0.82
CA THR A 16 -12.52 2.06 -1.86
C THR A 16 -13.09 3.46 -2.13
N SER A 17 -14.36 3.72 -1.83
CA SER A 17 -14.94 5.06 -1.88
C SER A 17 -14.22 6.06 -0.97
N ASP A 18 -13.71 5.60 0.17
CA ASP A 18 -13.07 6.49 1.15
C ASP A 18 -11.71 6.96 0.62
N THR A 19 -11.02 6.15 -0.18
CA THR A 19 -9.81 6.57 -0.91
C THR A 19 -10.11 7.55 -2.04
N TYR A 20 -11.28 7.49 -2.69
CA TYR A 20 -11.69 8.52 -3.64
C TYR A 20 -11.91 9.86 -2.94
N LEU A 21 -12.63 9.86 -1.80
CA LEU A 21 -12.84 11.06 -1.00
C LEU A 21 -11.52 11.66 -0.50
N LEU A 22 -10.55 10.81 -0.13
CA LEU A 22 -9.20 11.27 0.20
C LEU A 22 -8.55 12.01 -0.98
N GLY A 23 -8.63 11.48 -2.20
CA GLY A 23 -8.09 12.15 -3.39
C GLY A 23 -8.75 13.51 -3.67
N VAL A 24 -10.08 13.60 -3.51
CA VAL A 24 -10.81 14.88 -3.61
C VAL A 24 -10.31 15.87 -2.55
N ALA A 25 -10.16 15.42 -1.31
CA ALA A 25 -9.68 16.25 -0.21
C ALA A 25 -8.23 16.71 -0.43
N MET A 26 -7.35 15.86 -0.97
CA MET A 26 -5.98 16.20 -1.32
C MET A 26 -5.92 17.28 -2.41
N ASN A 27 -6.74 17.18 -3.45
CA ASN A 27 -6.82 18.23 -4.48
C ASN A 27 -7.31 19.55 -3.91
N ALA A 28 -8.35 19.52 -3.07
CA ALA A 28 -8.88 20.72 -2.42
C ALA A 28 -7.83 21.38 -1.52
N TYR A 29 -7.17 20.60 -0.68
CA TYR A 29 -6.11 21.06 0.20
C TYR A 29 -4.94 21.66 -0.59
N LEU A 30 -4.46 20.96 -1.63
CA LEU A 30 -3.36 21.45 -2.45
C LEU A 30 -3.73 22.75 -3.17
N SER A 31 -4.96 22.85 -3.67
CA SER A 31 -5.45 24.08 -4.33
C SER A 31 -5.53 25.26 -3.36
N GLU A 32 -5.88 25.01 -2.10
CA GLU A 32 -5.84 26.04 -1.06
C GLU A 32 -4.41 26.49 -0.75
N GLN A 33 -3.45 25.55 -0.71
CA GLN A 33 -2.05 25.87 -0.45
C GLN A 33 -1.37 26.62 -1.60
N THR A 34 -1.73 26.31 -2.85
CA THR A 34 -1.11 26.91 -4.05
C THR A 34 -1.83 28.15 -4.54
N GLY A 35 -3.11 28.32 -4.20
CA GLY A 35 -3.97 29.38 -4.73
C GLY A 35 -4.51 29.12 -6.14
N GLU A 36 -4.26 27.94 -6.71
CA GLU A 36 -4.62 27.55 -8.08
C GLU A 36 -5.24 26.13 -8.08
N PRO A 37 -6.16 25.80 -9.02
CA PRO A 37 -6.67 24.44 -9.14
C PRO A 37 -5.54 23.42 -9.29
N SER A 38 -5.50 22.43 -8.40
CA SER A 38 -4.41 21.45 -8.32
C SER A 38 -4.90 20.01 -8.47
N ASP A 39 -4.03 19.13 -8.97
CA ASP A 39 -4.21 17.69 -9.11
C ASP A 39 -3.05 16.97 -8.41
N TYR A 40 -3.31 16.42 -7.22
CA TYR A 40 -2.28 15.76 -6.40
C TYR A 40 -1.52 14.68 -7.17
N TYR A 41 -2.18 13.98 -8.09
CA TYR A 41 -1.56 12.89 -8.81
C TYR A 41 -0.54 13.44 -9.81
N ARG A 42 -0.95 14.43 -10.63
CA ARG A 42 -0.07 15.04 -11.64
C ARG A 42 0.99 15.94 -11.01
N ASP A 43 0.60 16.75 -10.04
CA ASP A 43 1.43 17.83 -9.50
C ASP A 43 2.44 17.31 -8.47
N LEU A 44 2.15 16.19 -7.79
CA LEU A 44 3.05 15.59 -6.80
C LEU A 44 3.54 14.21 -7.24
N LEU A 45 2.65 13.24 -7.44
CA LEU A 45 3.05 11.83 -7.57
C LEU A 45 3.83 11.53 -8.85
N VAL A 46 3.45 12.10 -10.00
CA VAL A 46 4.14 11.85 -11.28
C VAL A 46 5.63 12.20 -11.22
N SER A 47 5.97 13.31 -10.54
CA SER A 47 7.38 13.70 -10.39
C SER A 47 8.19 12.67 -9.58
N ILE A 48 7.60 12.14 -8.52
CA ILE A 48 8.19 11.11 -7.67
C ILE A 48 8.36 9.80 -8.45
N TRP A 49 7.32 9.39 -9.20
CA TRP A 49 7.38 8.17 -10.02
C TRP A 49 8.52 8.22 -11.04
N ARG A 50 8.66 9.37 -11.71
CA ARG A 50 9.74 9.58 -12.68
C ARG A 50 11.12 9.60 -12.03
N ASP A 51 11.29 10.26 -10.88
CA ASP A 51 12.56 10.25 -10.15
C ASP A 51 12.97 8.84 -9.70
N MET A 52 11.99 8.00 -9.35
CA MET A 52 12.22 6.59 -9.01
C MET A 52 12.46 5.69 -10.23
N GLY A 53 12.33 6.19 -11.46
CA GLY A 53 12.53 5.42 -12.67
C GLY A 53 11.43 4.41 -12.98
N LEU A 54 10.21 4.68 -12.48
CA LEU A 54 9.00 3.97 -12.88
C LEU A 54 8.62 4.37 -14.32
N SER A 55 7.91 3.48 -15.00
CA SER A 55 7.55 3.69 -16.40
C SER A 55 6.47 4.77 -16.58
N PRO A 56 6.36 5.37 -17.78
CA PRO A 56 5.31 6.34 -18.08
C PRO A 56 3.87 5.82 -17.97
N THR A 57 3.64 4.51 -17.77
CA THR A 57 2.27 4.02 -17.54
C THR A 57 1.67 4.53 -16.23
N LEU A 58 2.52 5.00 -15.29
CA LEU A 58 2.11 5.67 -14.06
C LEU A 58 1.94 7.18 -14.21
N ASP A 59 2.23 7.78 -15.37
CA ASP A 59 2.05 9.22 -15.57
C ASP A 59 0.56 9.63 -15.52
N ASP A 60 -0.36 8.67 -15.61
CA ASP A 60 -1.79 8.90 -15.41
C ASP A 60 -2.45 7.80 -14.59
N ILE A 61 -3.63 8.11 -14.08
CA ILE A 61 -4.50 7.21 -13.33
C ILE A 61 -5.90 7.33 -13.90
N ARG A 62 -6.70 6.26 -13.81
CA ARG A 62 -8.11 6.33 -14.20
C ARG A 62 -8.84 7.43 -13.40
N ARG A 63 -9.72 8.16 -14.10
CA ARG A 63 -10.42 9.35 -13.58
C ARG A 63 -11.92 9.28 -13.81
N THR A 64 -12.66 10.06 -13.03
CA THR A 64 -14.10 10.29 -13.24
C THR A 64 -14.35 11.10 -14.50
N VAL A 65 -15.54 10.97 -15.07
CA VAL A 65 -16.00 11.75 -16.23
C VAL A 65 -17.32 12.41 -15.84
N PRO A 66 -17.53 13.71 -16.13
CA PRO A 66 -16.61 14.63 -16.82
C PRO A 66 -15.56 15.29 -15.92
N ASP A 67 -15.65 15.14 -14.60
CA ASP A 67 -14.90 15.96 -13.63
C ASP A 67 -13.40 15.70 -13.56
N GLY A 68 -12.89 14.63 -14.17
CA GLY A 68 -11.45 14.35 -14.29
C GLY A 68 -10.74 14.03 -12.97
N THR A 69 -11.48 13.78 -11.89
CA THR A 69 -10.93 13.51 -10.56
C THR A 69 -10.27 12.11 -10.51
N PRO A 70 -9.04 11.97 -9.99
CA PRO A 70 -8.40 10.66 -9.80
C PRO A 70 -9.24 9.70 -8.95
N PHE A 71 -9.38 8.44 -9.38
CA PHE A 71 -10.09 7.44 -8.57
C PHE A 71 -9.40 7.14 -7.23
N SER A 72 -8.07 7.31 -7.17
CA SER A 72 -7.22 7.27 -5.96
C SER A 72 -7.14 5.93 -5.21
N GLY A 73 -8.19 5.10 -5.26
CA GLY A 73 -8.20 3.73 -4.72
C GLY A 73 -7.96 2.63 -5.77
N TYR A 74 -7.99 2.96 -7.05
CA TYR A 74 -7.74 2.05 -8.17
C TYR A 74 -7.47 2.81 -9.46
N GLY A 75 -7.10 2.08 -10.53
CA GLY A 75 -7.01 2.64 -11.87
C GLY A 75 -5.58 2.90 -12.37
N LEU A 76 -4.57 2.43 -11.65
CA LEU A 76 -3.19 2.41 -12.13
C LEU A 76 -3.01 1.32 -13.18
N VAL A 77 -2.17 1.60 -14.17
CA VAL A 77 -1.68 0.64 -15.16
C VAL A 77 -0.18 0.48 -14.96
N LEU A 78 0.27 -0.76 -14.75
CA LEU A 78 1.64 -1.05 -14.33
C LEU A 78 2.24 -2.13 -15.23
N HIS A 79 3.52 -1.99 -15.59
CA HIS A 79 4.30 -3.13 -16.03
C HIS A 79 4.76 -3.97 -14.83
N ALA A 80 5.14 -5.23 -15.10
CA ALA A 80 5.71 -6.11 -14.08
C ALA A 80 6.94 -5.50 -13.38
N ARG A 81 7.78 -4.77 -14.14
CA ARG A 81 8.92 -4.04 -13.58
C ARG A 81 8.49 -2.95 -12.60
N ASP A 82 7.42 -2.22 -12.91
CA ASP A 82 6.98 -1.09 -12.08
C ASP A 82 6.55 -1.57 -10.69
N ILE A 83 5.78 -2.65 -10.62
CA ILE A 83 5.36 -3.20 -9.33
C ILE A 83 6.52 -3.83 -8.55
N ALA A 84 7.46 -4.49 -9.24
CA ALA A 84 8.66 -5.02 -8.61
C ALA A 84 9.54 -3.90 -8.02
N LEU A 85 9.73 -2.81 -8.77
CA LEU A 85 10.50 -1.65 -8.34
C LEU A 85 9.83 -0.92 -7.17
N LEU A 86 8.53 -0.59 -7.28
CA LEU A 86 7.79 0.07 -6.21
C LEU A 86 7.78 -0.78 -4.93
N GLY A 87 7.52 -2.08 -5.06
CA GLY A 87 7.60 -3.01 -3.93
C GLY A 87 9.00 -3.05 -3.31
N HIS A 88 10.05 -3.06 -4.14
CA HIS A 88 11.44 -3.11 -3.65
C HIS A 88 11.81 -1.84 -2.89
N LEU A 89 11.45 -0.67 -3.40
CA LEU A 89 11.71 0.63 -2.75
C LEU A 89 11.04 0.69 -1.37
N LEU A 90 9.79 0.25 -1.26
CA LEU A 90 9.07 0.17 0.02
C LEU A 90 9.72 -0.86 0.97
N ALA A 91 9.98 -2.07 0.46
CA ALA A 91 10.47 -3.19 1.25
C ALA A 91 11.91 -3.00 1.75
N SER A 92 12.75 -2.33 0.96
CA SER A 92 14.14 -2.00 1.32
C SER A 92 14.24 -0.79 2.25
N GLY A 93 13.19 0.05 2.29
CA GLY A 93 13.28 1.36 2.95
C GLY A 93 14.26 2.28 2.23
N ASP A 94 14.24 2.28 0.90
CA ASP A 94 15.12 3.12 0.08
C ASP A 94 15.08 4.58 0.58
N ALA A 95 16.25 5.14 0.90
CA ALA A 95 16.32 6.43 1.59
C ALA A 95 15.81 7.59 0.71
N ARG A 96 16.06 7.52 -0.61
CA ARG A 96 15.61 8.56 -1.55
C ARG A 96 14.09 8.51 -1.69
N PHE A 97 13.52 7.32 -1.81
CA PHE A 97 12.07 7.16 -1.88
C PHE A 97 11.39 7.50 -0.55
N SER A 98 11.94 7.04 0.57
CA SER A 98 11.38 7.25 1.91
C SER A 98 11.36 8.73 2.31
N ALA A 99 12.25 9.55 1.76
CA ALA A 99 12.32 10.99 2.01
C ALA A 99 11.08 11.77 1.55
N TYR A 100 10.24 11.20 0.67
CA TYR A 100 8.99 11.82 0.24
C TYR A 100 7.83 11.64 1.23
N PHE A 101 8.00 10.83 2.28
CA PHE A 101 6.93 10.45 3.19
C PHE A 101 7.22 10.92 4.62
N ASP A 102 6.14 11.15 5.37
CA ASP A 102 6.24 11.23 6.83
C ASP A 102 6.74 9.88 7.39
N ALA A 103 7.80 9.95 8.21
CA ALA A 103 8.49 8.76 8.69
C ALA A 103 7.63 7.89 9.59
N ASP A 104 6.82 8.49 10.46
CA ASP A 104 5.97 7.75 11.39
C ASP A 104 4.83 7.06 10.66
N MET A 105 4.19 7.76 9.71
CA MET A 105 3.16 7.18 8.85
C MET A 105 3.70 6.04 7.99
N LEU A 106 4.89 6.21 7.39
CA LEU A 106 5.53 5.16 6.60
C LEU A 106 5.90 3.94 7.47
N ASN A 107 6.46 4.17 8.66
CA ASN A 107 6.80 3.09 9.59
C ASN A 107 5.57 2.33 10.09
N ALA A 108 4.45 3.01 10.32
CA ALA A 108 3.19 2.38 10.67
C ALA A 108 2.62 1.56 9.49
N ALA A 109 2.63 2.12 8.27
CA ALA A 109 2.20 1.42 7.05
C ALA A 109 3.03 0.15 6.80
N MET A 110 4.36 0.25 6.94
CA MET A 110 5.30 -0.85 6.74
C MET A 110 5.40 -1.81 7.93
N GLN A 111 4.54 -1.67 8.95
CA GLN A 111 4.49 -2.55 10.12
C GLN A 111 5.80 -2.56 10.94
N ARG A 112 6.59 -1.49 10.86
CA ARG A 112 7.82 -1.30 11.66
C ARG A 112 7.51 -0.77 13.06
N ASN A 113 6.42 -0.03 13.21
CA ASN A 113 5.98 0.46 14.52
C ASN A 113 5.07 -0.55 15.24
N ALA A 114 5.59 -1.23 16.26
CA ALA A 114 4.83 -2.19 17.05
C ALA A 114 3.70 -1.55 17.89
N ALA A 115 3.83 -0.27 18.24
CA ALA A 115 2.81 0.48 18.98
C ALA A 115 1.68 1.01 18.07
N ASP A 116 1.86 1.00 16.75
CA ASP A 116 0.87 1.49 15.78
C ASP A 116 0.78 0.61 14.53
N ARG A 117 0.26 -0.61 14.71
CA ARG A 117 0.04 -1.56 13.60
C ARG A 117 -1.24 -1.30 12.81
N GLY A 118 -2.12 -0.46 13.33
CA GLY A 118 -3.47 -0.25 12.83
C GLY A 118 -4.51 -1.19 13.44
N LEU A 119 -5.71 -1.19 12.85
CA LEU A 119 -6.90 -1.89 13.35
C LEU A 119 -6.98 -3.33 12.81
N ASP A 120 -7.71 -4.20 13.52
CA ASP A 120 -8.02 -5.56 13.06
C ASP A 120 -8.76 -5.55 11.71
N ALA A 121 -8.20 -6.26 10.72
CA ALA A 121 -8.60 -6.18 9.32
C ALA A 121 -9.14 -7.50 8.78
N GLY A 122 -10.15 -8.06 9.46
CA GLY A 122 -10.82 -9.31 9.06
C GLY A 122 -10.25 -10.59 9.68
N GLY A 123 -9.26 -10.48 10.58
CA GLY A 123 -8.75 -11.63 11.34
C GLY A 123 -7.68 -11.23 12.36
N GLU A 124 -7.42 -12.11 13.33
CA GLU A 124 -6.47 -11.85 14.43
C GLU A 124 -5.03 -11.62 13.96
N THR A 125 -4.66 -12.18 12.81
CA THR A 125 -3.33 -12.05 12.21
C THR A 125 -3.27 -10.96 11.14
N LEU A 126 -4.32 -10.16 10.99
CA LEU A 126 -4.43 -9.11 9.97
C LEU A 126 -4.65 -7.75 10.61
N ARG A 127 -3.83 -6.79 10.21
CA ARG A 127 -3.97 -5.38 10.55
C ARG A 127 -4.09 -4.55 9.29
N TYR A 128 -4.61 -3.33 9.40
CA TYR A 128 -4.62 -2.39 8.30
C TYR A 128 -4.25 -0.98 8.75
N ARG A 129 -3.35 -0.35 8.00
CA ARG A 129 -2.84 0.98 8.30
C ARG A 129 -2.41 1.69 7.02
N HIS A 130 -2.85 2.94 6.85
CA HIS A 130 -2.42 3.85 5.77
C HIS A 130 -2.39 3.22 4.35
N GLY A 131 -3.37 2.39 4.00
CA GLY A 131 -3.46 1.78 2.67
C GLY A 131 -2.82 0.40 2.53
N PHE A 132 -2.20 -0.12 3.59
CA PHE A 132 -1.55 -1.43 3.60
C PHE A 132 -2.21 -2.35 4.62
N TRP A 133 -2.34 -3.61 4.25
CA TRP A 133 -2.54 -4.66 5.25
C TRP A 133 -1.19 -5.05 5.87
N GLY A 134 -1.23 -5.53 7.09
CA GLY A 134 -0.13 -6.22 7.77
C GLY A 134 -0.56 -7.64 8.10
N TRP A 135 0.24 -8.64 7.74
CA TRP A 135 0.00 -10.04 8.08
C TRP A 135 1.05 -10.56 9.07
N ASN A 136 0.61 -11.12 10.19
CA ASN A 136 1.50 -11.82 11.12
C ASN A 136 1.78 -13.24 10.61
N ALA A 137 2.94 -13.42 9.99
CA ALA A 137 3.41 -14.66 9.39
C ALA A 137 4.00 -15.67 10.40
N ARG A 138 4.05 -15.32 11.70
CA ARG A 138 4.72 -16.10 12.74
C ARG A 138 4.37 -17.59 12.71
N SER A 139 3.08 -17.92 12.76
CA SER A 139 2.61 -19.31 12.83
C SER A 139 2.91 -20.09 11.55
N VAL A 140 2.77 -19.45 10.39
CA VAL A 140 3.00 -20.08 9.08
C VAL A 140 4.48 -20.37 8.84
N LEU A 141 5.36 -19.49 9.32
CA LEU A 141 6.81 -19.60 9.15
C LEU A 141 7.52 -20.30 10.32
N GLY A 142 6.82 -20.54 11.44
CA GLY A 142 7.44 -21.09 12.65
C GLY A 142 8.39 -20.11 13.34
N CYS A 143 8.16 -18.81 13.21
CA CYS A 143 9.00 -17.80 13.84
C CYS A 143 8.80 -17.79 15.36
N LYS A 144 9.87 -17.47 16.11
CA LYS A 144 9.83 -17.39 17.58
C LYS A 144 8.97 -16.22 18.06
N THR A 145 9.07 -15.09 17.37
CA THR A 145 8.36 -13.84 17.65
C THR A 145 7.39 -13.51 16.53
N ASP A 146 6.47 -12.58 16.82
CA ASP A 146 5.60 -12.01 15.80
C ASP A 146 6.41 -11.47 14.62
N THR A 147 5.91 -11.71 13.41
CA THR A 147 6.58 -11.36 12.16
C THR A 147 5.54 -10.73 11.25
N TRP A 148 5.43 -9.41 11.31
CA TRP A 148 4.45 -8.65 10.55
C TRP A 148 5.03 -8.25 9.20
N LEU A 149 4.35 -8.66 8.13
CA LEU A 149 4.71 -8.36 6.75
C LEU A 149 3.64 -7.45 6.12
N PRO A 150 4.01 -6.25 5.62
CA PRO A 150 3.07 -5.41 4.91
C PRO A 150 2.77 -5.99 3.53
N PHE A 151 1.52 -5.88 3.12
CA PHE A 151 1.07 -6.31 1.80
C PHE A 151 -0.12 -5.46 1.33
N PHE A 152 -0.36 -5.50 0.03
CA PHE A 152 -1.55 -4.94 -0.57
C PHE A 152 -2.10 -5.85 -1.67
N SER A 153 -3.42 -5.79 -1.83
CA SER A 153 -4.18 -6.66 -2.73
C SER A 153 -5.07 -5.83 -3.65
N GLY A 154 -5.40 -6.38 -4.81
CA GLY A 154 -6.28 -5.74 -5.80
C GLY A 154 -7.31 -6.72 -6.37
N TYR A 155 -8.51 -6.21 -6.65
CA TYR A 155 -9.74 -7.00 -6.91
C TYR A 155 -9.59 -8.22 -7.85
N GLY A 156 -8.76 -8.16 -8.89
CA GLY A 156 -8.58 -9.28 -9.83
C GLY A 156 -7.96 -10.55 -9.24
N GLY A 157 -7.33 -10.47 -8.06
CA GLY A 157 -6.44 -11.51 -7.57
C GLY A 157 -4.98 -11.06 -7.56
N ILE A 158 -4.77 -9.74 -7.40
CA ILE A 158 -3.45 -9.14 -7.22
C ILE A 158 -3.06 -9.30 -5.77
N SER A 159 -1.82 -9.73 -5.52
CA SER A 159 -1.20 -9.75 -4.19
C SER A 159 0.24 -9.28 -4.31
N VAL A 160 0.64 -8.34 -3.47
CA VAL A 160 2.02 -7.84 -3.38
C VAL A 160 2.41 -7.85 -1.91
N VAL A 161 3.38 -8.70 -1.56
CA VAL A 161 3.88 -8.88 -0.20
C VAL A 161 5.30 -8.34 -0.14
N LEU A 162 5.54 -7.47 0.82
CA LEU A 162 6.83 -6.85 1.06
C LEU A 162 7.54 -7.63 2.16
N LEU A 163 8.77 -8.05 1.88
CA LEU A 163 9.58 -8.87 2.78
C LEU A 163 10.87 -8.12 3.17
N PRO A 164 11.52 -8.51 4.27
CA PRO A 164 12.75 -7.87 4.72
C PRO A 164 13.86 -7.89 3.66
N GLY A 165 14.74 -6.90 3.72
CA GLY A 165 15.88 -6.79 2.80
C GLY A 165 15.49 -6.45 1.36
N GLY A 166 14.32 -5.84 1.13
CA GLY A 166 13.88 -5.42 -0.20
C GLY A 166 13.33 -6.55 -1.07
N THR A 167 13.08 -7.73 -0.51
CA THR A 167 12.47 -8.84 -1.27
C THR A 167 10.98 -8.57 -1.46
N VAL A 168 10.47 -8.87 -2.66
CA VAL A 168 9.06 -8.68 -3.01
C VAL A 168 8.53 -9.97 -3.60
N TYR A 169 7.38 -10.42 -3.11
CA TYR A 169 6.55 -11.39 -3.81
C TYR A 169 5.36 -10.65 -4.43
N TYR A 170 5.14 -10.81 -5.73
CA TYR A 170 3.94 -10.30 -6.36
C TYR A 170 3.31 -11.33 -7.30
N TYR A 171 1.99 -11.31 -7.37
CA TYR A 171 1.19 -12.13 -8.26
C TYR A 171 0.03 -11.31 -8.80
N PHE A 172 -0.17 -11.34 -10.12
CA PHE A 172 -1.26 -10.66 -10.82
C PHE A 172 -2.04 -11.72 -11.59
N SER A 173 -3.33 -11.81 -11.31
CA SER A 173 -4.26 -12.70 -11.99
C SER A 173 -5.65 -12.10 -11.98
N ASP A 174 -6.56 -12.74 -12.70
CA ASP A 174 -8.00 -12.44 -12.73
C ASP A 174 -8.84 -13.56 -12.07
N GLY A 175 -8.19 -14.40 -11.25
CA GLY A 175 -8.82 -15.57 -10.63
C GLY A 175 -9.49 -15.30 -9.28
N GLY A 176 -9.35 -14.09 -8.72
CA GLY A 176 -9.90 -13.72 -7.40
C GLY A 176 -9.27 -14.46 -6.21
N VAL A 177 -8.12 -15.10 -6.41
CA VAL A 177 -7.42 -15.86 -5.36
C VAL A 177 -6.21 -15.07 -4.86
N HIS A 178 -6.17 -14.82 -3.56
CA HIS A 178 -5.12 -14.03 -2.89
C HIS A 178 -4.24 -14.91 -1.99
N ALA A 179 -3.78 -16.05 -2.50
CA ALA A 179 -3.04 -17.04 -1.73
C ALA A 179 -1.52 -16.89 -1.91
N PHE A 180 -0.85 -16.20 -0.97
CA PHE A 180 0.60 -15.98 -1.01
C PHE A 180 1.39 -16.69 0.10
N ALA A 181 0.72 -17.21 1.14
CA ALA A 181 1.38 -17.75 2.34
C ALA A 181 2.39 -18.89 2.03
N ASN A 182 2.05 -19.80 1.12
CA ASN A 182 2.96 -20.87 0.70
C ASN A 182 4.17 -20.35 -0.07
N ALA A 183 4.00 -19.31 -0.88
CA ALA A 183 5.10 -18.67 -1.59
C ALA A 183 6.05 -17.97 -0.60
N VAL A 184 5.51 -17.23 0.37
CA VAL A 184 6.31 -16.62 1.45
C VAL A 184 7.05 -17.70 2.26
N LYS A 185 6.41 -18.83 2.56
CA LYS A 185 7.07 -19.98 3.23
C LYS A 185 8.21 -20.57 2.41
N ALA A 186 8.08 -20.61 1.08
CA ALA A 186 9.16 -21.04 0.20
C ALA A 186 10.32 -20.04 0.18
N ILE A 187 10.02 -18.74 0.08
CA ILE A 187 11.01 -17.65 0.13
C ILE A 187 11.78 -17.67 1.45
N ALA A 188 11.10 -17.90 2.58
CA ALA A 188 11.72 -17.97 3.91
C ALA A 188 12.75 -19.10 4.06
N LYS A 189 12.80 -20.07 3.13
CA LYS A 189 13.86 -21.10 3.09
C LYS A 189 15.15 -20.59 2.45
N ALA A 190 15.05 -19.57 1.59
CA ALA A 190 16.18 -18.99 0.86
C ALA A 190 16.67 -17.67 1.47
N SER A 191 15.79 -16.91 2.12
CA SER A 191 16.09 -15.60 2.70
C SER A 191 15.47 -15.44 4.10
N PRO A 192 16.11 -14.71 5.03
CA PRO A 192 15.54 -14.43 6.34
C PRO A 192 14.25 -13.61 6.26
N VAL A 193 13.19 -14.08 6.90
CA VAL A 193 11.89 -13.38 7.00
C VAL A 193 11.44 -13.16 8.45
N CYS A 194 11.78 -14.08 9.36
CA CYS A 194 11.46 -13.92 10.78
C CYS A 194 12.10 -12.67 11.36
N GLY A 195 11.35 -11.94 12.19
CA GLY A 195 11.73 -10.61 12.68
C GLY A 195 10.97 -9.47 12.00
N GLY A 196 10.41 -9.73 10.80
CA GLY A 196 9.59 -8.76 10.07
C GLY A 196 10.42 -7.62 9.45
N MET A 197 9.73 -6.55 9.05
CA MET A 197 10.37 -5.38 8.46
C MET A 197 11.25 -4.67 9.49
N SER A 198 12.49 -4.35 9.12
CA SER A 198 13.38 -3.44 9.84
C SER A 198 13.06 -1.99 9.51
#